data_AF-A0A076H6K1-F1
#
_entry.id   AF-A0A076H6K1-F1
#
_cell.length_a   1.000
_cell.length_b   1.000
_cell.length_c   1.000
_cell.angle_alpha   90.00
_cell.angle_beta   90.00
_cell.angle_gamma   90.00
#
_symmetry.space_group_name_H-M   'P 1'
#
loop_
_entity.id
_entity.type
_entity.pdbx_description
1 polymer ?
#
loop_
_entity_poly.entity_id
_entity_poly.type
_entity_poly.pdbx_seq_one_letter_code
_entity_poly.pdbx_strand_id
1 'polypeptide(L)'
;MSKSLKTDLKSWRKDAESLSYEESLTALDLLLEELQNDAVPLADLQRHYLRGQIYLERCENLLVTAEQNVVQLDPDTLEPLDDA
;
A
#
# COMPACT_ATOMS: atom_id res chain seq x y z
N MET A 1 22.08 -5.15 7.13
CA MET A 1 20.75 -4.99 7.78
C MET A 1 20.68 -5.84 9.03
N SER A 2 20.25 -5.27 10.16
CA SER A 2 20.06 -5.98 11.45
C SER A 2 18.94 -7.02 11.37
N LYS A 3 19.03 -8.09 12.18
CA LYS A 3 18.01 -9.15 12.28
C LYS A 3 16.64 -8.60 12.69
N SER A 4 16.62 -7.56 13.54
CA SER A 4 15.40 -6.89 13.98
C SER A 4 14.68 -6.18 12.83
N LEU A 5 15.40 -5.45 11.98
CA LEU A 5 14.80 -4.74 10.83
C LEU A 5 14.15 -5.70 9.82
N LYS A 6 14.72 -6.89 9.63
CA LYS A 6 14.12 -7.92 8.76
C LYS A 6 12.80 -8.45 9.31
N THR A 7 12.70 -8.60 10.63
CA THR A 7 11.45 -9.00 11.30
C THR A 7 10.39 -7.91 11.15
N ASP A 8 10.77 -6.64 11.39
CA ASP A 8 9.88 -5.49 11.23
C ASP A 8 9.32 -5.40 9.81
N LEU A 9 10.19 -5.49 8.79
CA LEU A 9 9.79 -5.47 7.38
C LEU A 9 8.78 -6.58 7.05
N LYS A 10 8.94 -7.78 7.63
CA LYS A 10 8.00 -8.88 7.42
C LYS A 10 6.65 -8.62 8.07
N SER A 11 6.65 -8.04 9.28
CA SER A 11 5.42 -7.64 9.96
C SER A 11 4.68 -6.57 9.18
N TRP A 12 5.38 -5.50 8.79
CA TRP A 12 4.78 -4.37 8.08
C TRP A 12 4.17 -4.78 6.74
N ARG A 13 4.82 -5.68 6.00
CA ARG A 13 4.22 -6.24 4.77
C ARG A 13 2.93 -6.98 5.04
N LYS A 14 2.93 -7.85 6.06
CA LYS A 14 1.73 -8.60 6.46
C LYS A 14 0.61 -7.67 6.90
N ASP A 15 0.93 -6.61 7.62
CA ASP A 15 -0.06 -5.61 8.05
C ASP A 15 -0.62 -4.88 6.82
N ALA A 16 0.23 -4.43 5.89
CA ALA A 16 -0.19 -3.74 4.67
C ALA A 16 -1.04 -4.62 3.74
N GLU A 17 -0.78 -5.93 3.67
CA GLU A 17 -1.59 -6.88 2.90
C GLU A 17 -3.07 -6.89 3.34
N SER A 18 -3.36 -6.60 4.61
CA SER A 18 -4.73 -6.54 5.14
C SER A 18 -5.45 -5.21 4.88
N LEU A 19 -4.73 -4.17 4.46
CA LEU A 19 -5.30 -2.84 4.25
C LEU A 19 -5.95 -2.71 2.89
N SER A 20 -7.05 -1.96 2.85
CA SER A 20 -7.62 -1.40 1.62
C SER A 20 -6.72 -0.30 1.03
N TYR A 21 -7.11 0.20 -0.14
CA TYR A 21 -6.39 1.30 -0.80
C TYR A 21 -6.42 2.56 0.07
N GLU A 22 -7.60 2.95 0.55
CA GLU A 22 -7.79 4.15 1.37
C GLU A 22 -7.02 4.07 2.69
N GLU A 23 -7.02 2.91 3.34
CA GLU A 23 -6.27 2.69 4.58
C GLU A 23 -4.75 2.72 4.34
N SER A 24 -4.28 2.13 3.24
CA SER A 24 -2.85 2.15 2.87
C SER A 24 -2.38 3.56 2.54
N LEU A 25 -3.18 4.34 1.82
CA LEU A 25 -2.90 5.74 1.50
C LEU A 25 -2.90 6.61 2.76
N THR A 26 -3.91 6.46 3.62
CA THR A 26 -3.97 7.18 4.90
C THR A 26 -2.76 6.86 5.78
N ALA A 27 -2.35 5.59 5.85
CA ALA A 27 -1.17 5.20 6.61
C ALA A 27 0.13 5.79 6.03
N LEU A 28 0.22 5.94 4.71
CA LEU A 28 1.32 6.63 4.06
C LEU A 28 1.32 8.13 4.38
N ASP A 29 0.18 8.80 4.32
CA ASP A 29 0.06 10.23 4.62
C ASP A 29 0.48 10.54 6.06
N LEU A 30 0.01 9.76 7.04
CA LEU A 30 0.42 9.89 8.44
C LEU A 30 1.94 9.75 8.61
N LEU A 31 2.55 8.79 7.90
CA LEU A 31 3.99 8.58 7.94
C LEU A 31 4.75 9.75 7.30
N LEU A 32 4.20 10.35 6.24
CA LEU A 32 4.77 11.55 5.61
C LEU A 32 4.63 12.78 6.51
N GLU A 33 3.55 12.92 7.26
CA GLU A 33 3.38 13.97 8.27
C GLU A 33 4.43 13.85 9.38
N GLU A 34 4.69 12.63 9.86
CA GLU A 34 5.74 12.36 10.85
C GLU A 34 7.13 12.74 10.32
N LEU A 35 7.42 12.43 9.05
CA LEU A 35 8.70 12.77 8.39
C LEU A 35 8.91 14.27 8.15
N GLN A 36 7.84 15.05 8.05
CA GLN A 36 7.90 16.51 7.86
C GLN A 36 8.26 17.26 9.16
N ASN A 37 8.32 16.55 10.29
CA ASN A 37 8.73 17.14 11.56
C ASN A 37 10.27 17.22 11.66
N ASP A 38 10.82 18.41 11.83
CA ASP A 38 12.28 18.70 11.81
C ASP A 38 13.09 18.00 12.94
N ALA A 39 12.43 17.26 13.83
CA ALA A 39 13.03 16.60 14.99
C ALA A 39 13.23 15.06 14.84
N VAL A 40 12.98 14.47 13.66
CA VAL A 40 13.06 13.00 13.50
C VAL A 40 14.52 12.50 13.47
N PRO A 41 14.93 11.57 14.36
CA PRO A 41 16.25 10.95 14.31
C PRO A 41 16.50 10.20 12.99
N LEU A 42 17.74 10.21 12.49
CA LEU A 42 18.11 9.56 11.22
C LEU A 42 17.74 8.05 11.15
N ALA A 43 17.85 7.34 12.27
CA ALA A 43 17.46 5.93 12.35
C ALA A 43 15.95 5.74 12.13
N ASP A 44 15.15 6.70 12.59
CA ASP A 44 13.71 6.69 12.39
C ASP A 44 13.38 7.07 10.95
N LEU A 45 14.07 8.04 10.34
CA LEU A 45 13.91 8.36 8.91
C LEU A 45 14.03 7.11 8.02
N GLN A 46 15.03 6.25 8.26
CA GLN A 46 15.19 5.02 7.47
C GLN A 46 14.02 4.05 7.67
N ARG A 47 13.50 3.91 8.89
CA ARG A 47 12.36 3.00 9.17
C ARG A 47 11.07 3.52 8.55
N HIS A 48 10.80 4.82 8.67
CA HIS A 48 9.64 5.47 8.07
C HIS A 48 9.71 5.33 6.55
N TYR A 49 10.85 5.64 5.92
CA TYR A 49 11.04 5.46 4.48
C TYR A 49 10.71 4.03 4.02
N LEU A 50 11.28 3.00 4.67
CA LEU A 50 11.04 1.60 4.31
C LEU A 50 9.58 1.19 4.50
N ARG A 51 8.91 1.69 5.54
CA ARG A 51 7.50 1.39 5.80
C ARG A 51 6.58 2.14 4.82
N GLY A 52 6.91 3.37 4.46
CA GLY A 52 6.22 4.13 3.41
C GLY A 52 6.29 3.43 2.05
N GLN A 53 7.45 2.86 1.69
CA GLN A 53 7.58 2.06 0.46
C GLN A 53 6.63 0.85 0.45
N ILE A 54 6.41 0.20 1.60
CA ILE A 54 5.49 -0.94 1.71
C ILE A 54 4.04 -0.50 1.49
N TYR A 55 3.63 0.63 2.06
CA TYR A 55 2.28 1.16 1.84
C TYR A 55 2.06 1.58 0.39
N LEU A 56 3.06 2.22 -0.23
CA LEU A 56 3.00 2.59 -1.64
C LEU A 56 2.89 1.36 -2.56
N GLU A 57 3.71 0.32 -2.32
CA GLU A 57 3.65 -0.95 -3.04
C GLU A 57 2.26 -1.62 -2.92
N ARG A 58 1.62 -1.54 -1.74
CA ARG A 58 0.25 -2.03 -1.55
C ARG A 58 -0.75 -1.24 -2.40
N CYS A 59 -0.67 0.10 -2.39
CA CYS A 59 -1.54 0.96 -3.19
C CYS A 59 -1.41 0.64 -4.69
N GLU A 60 -0.18 0.54 -5.20
CA GLU A 60 0.10 0.21 -6.60
C GLU A 60 -0.50 -1.15 -6.99
N ASN A 61 -0.30 -2.18 -6.17
CA ASN A 61 -0.85 -3.51 -6.45
C ASN A 61 -2.38 -3.53 -6.49
N LEU A 62 -3.04 -2.76 -5.61
CA LEU A 62 -4.49 -2.64 -5.61
C LEU A 62 -5.01 -1.93 -6.87
N LEU A 63 -4.32 -0.86 -7.31
CA LEU A 63 -4.67 -0.16 -8.55
C LEU A 63 -4.47 -1.03 -9.78
N VAL A 64 -3.35 -1.77 -9.87
CA VAL A 64 -3.09 -2.72 -10.96
C VAL A 64 -4.17 -3.81 -11.00
N THR A 65 -4.58 -4.33 -9.84
CA THR A 65 -5.65 -5.32 -9.76
C THR A 65 -6.98 -4.73 -10.23
N ALA A 66 -7.31 -3.51 -9.82
CA ALA A 66 -8.52 -2.82 -10.26
C ALA A 66 -8.52 -2.56 -11.77
N GLU A 67 -7.40 -2.08 -12.32
CA GLU A 67 -7.21 -1.89 -13.76
C GLU A 67 -7.42 -3.21 -14.52
N GLN A 68 -6.78 -4.29 -14.07
CA GLN A 68 -6.95 -5.61 -14.68
C GLN A 68 -8.40 -6.09 -14.65
N ASN A 69 -9.11 -5.88 -13.54
CA ASN A 69 -10.52 -6.23 -13.45
C ASN A 69 -11.36 -5.43 -14.45
N VAL A 70 -11.10 -4.13 -14.60
CA VAL A 70 -11.80 -3.28 -15.59
C VAL A 70 -11.46 -3.69 -17.02
N VAL A 71 -10.20 -4.00 -17.33
CA VAL A 71 -9.78 -4.46 -18.66
C VAL A 71 -10.38 -5.83 -19.01
N GLN A 72 -10.47 -6.74 -18.04
CA GLN A 72 -11.10 -8.06 -18.23
C GLN A 72 -12.62 -7.97 -18.37
N LEU A 73 -13.24 -6.98 -17.75
CA LEU A 73 -14.62 -6.57 -18.02
C LEU A 73 -14.64 -5.81 -19.35
N ASP A 74 -14.35 -6.49 -20.46
CA ASP A 74 -14.44 -5.90 -21.80
C ASP A 74 -15.91 -5.53 -22.06
N PRO A 75 -16.25 -4.22 -22.15
CA PRO A 75 -17.62 -3.78 -22.33
C PRO A 75 -18.25 -4.24 -23.65
N ASP A 76 -17.45 -4.66 -24.64
CA ASP A 76 -17.94 -5.27 -25.87
C ASP A 76 -18.28 -6.77 -25.70
N THR A 77 -17.85 -7.39 -24.59
CA THR A 77 -18.17 -8.78 -24.20
C THR A 77 -19.07 -8.90 -22.96
N LEU A 78 -19.37 -7.78 -22.30
CA LEU A 78 -20.35 -7.75 -21.21
C LEU A 78 -21.74 -8.00 -21.80
N GLU A 79 -22.15 -9.27 -21.82
CA GLU A 79 -23.54 -9.61 -22.05
C GLU A 79 -24.39 -9.02 -20.93
N PRO A 80 -25.54 -8.38 -21.25
CA PRO A 80 -26.47 -7.96 -20.23
C PRO A 80 -26.79 -9.14 -19.32
N LEU A 81 -26.70 -8.95 -18.02
CA LEU A 81 -27.37 -9.87 -17.09
C LEU A 81 -28.86 -9.76 -17.45
N ASP A 82 -29.41 -10.83 -18.02
CA ASP A 82 -30.85 -11.02 -18.19
C ASP A 82 -31.46 -11.09 -16.78
N ASP A 83 -31.65 -9.92 -16.18
CA ASP A 83 -32.42 -9.75 -14.96
C ASP A 83 -33.89 -9.94 -15.33
N ALA A 84 -34.38 -11.16 -15.04
CA ALA A 84 -35.77 -11.59 -15.17
C ALA A 84 -36.72 -10.89 -14.20
#